data_AF-A0A8T0DY03-F1
#
_entry.id   AF-A0A8T0DY03-F1
#
_cell.length_a   1.000
_cell.length_b   1.000
_cell.length_c   1.000
_cell.angle_alpha   90.00
_cell.angle_beta   90.00
_cell.angle_gamma   90.00
#
_symmetry.space_group_name_H-M   'P 1'
#
loop_
_entity.id
_entity.type
_entity.pdbx_description
1 polymer ?
#
loop_
_entity_poly.entity_id
_entity_poly.type
_entity_poly.pdbx_seq_one_letter_code
_entity_poly.pdbx_strand_id
1 'polypeptide(L)'
;MAAFRNPTMLKRSLLDVNTTFRSGSRHSFWIGQAFASSDSLSICPKDKCVPGPDRSSSWWPHLPLCPGRRVVRMFPIRSRNRSRIVLVREGCTNRPFFTIQIRSNLSEAKAQGIEQVGSWDPFPNKDHGEQLIALNLERIAYWLGRGAEPSTRVAELLGLAGFLPVHPRSYLVAHRTRLATEAFLRRQYDDQKTEGETNESDAVAEANESKTDVTKRPDSVWRRGREPPWWWYIGLP
;
A
#
# COMPACT_ATOMS: atom_id res chain seq x y z
N MET A 1 35.25 40.69 10.07
CA MET A 1 35.09 40.94 11.51
C MET A 1 33.83 41.76 11.72
N ALA A 2 32.73 41.12 12.12
CA ALA A 2 31.50 41.80 12.54
C ALA A 2 30.92 41.00 13.73
N ALA A 3 30.44 41.73 14.72
CA ALA A 3 30.41 41.34 16.12
C ALA A 3 29.14 40.60 16.59
N PHE A 4 29.35 39.76 17.60
CA PHE A 4 28.49 39.44 18.75
C PHE A 4 27.09 40.08 18.83
N ARG A 5 26.07 39.25 19.13
CA ARG A 5 25.28 39.30 20.39
C ARG A 5 24.19 38.22 20.43
N ASN A 6 24.31 37.31 21.41
CA ASN A 6 23.24 36.42 21.88
C ASN A 6 22.22 37.19 22.73
N PRO A 7 20.94 36.80 22.72
CA PRO A 7 20.03 37.12 23.82
C PRO A 7 19.73 35.89 24.69
N THR A 8 20.03 36.06 25.97
CA THR A 8 19.77 35.18 27.11
C THR A 8 18.33 35.25 27.61
N MET A 9 17.88 34.13 28.20
CA MET A 9 17.06 34.02 29.43
C MET A 9 15.66 34.67 29.46
N LEU A 10 14.63 33.82 29.59
CA LEU A 10 13.50 34.09 30.48
C LEU A 10 13.13 32.82 31.27
N LYS A 11 13.43 32.87 32.57
CA LYS A 11 12.95 31.96 33.62
C LYS A 11 11.50 32.33 33.93
N ARG A 12 10.61 31.34 34.09
CA ARG A 12 9.40 31.48 34.92
C ARG A 12 9.18 30.22 35.75
N SER A 13 8.89 30.50 37.00
CA SER A 13 8.93 29.66 38.20
C SER A 13 7.65 28.86 38.42
N LEU A 14 7.85 27.65 38.97
CA LEU A 14 7.07 26.96 40.01
C LEU A 14 5.83 27.68 40.55
N LEU A 15 4.70 26.97 40.56
CA LEU A 15 3.84 26.83 41.75
C LEU A 15 3.16 25.45 41.74
N ASP A 16 3.38 24.73 42.83
CA ASP A 16 2.77 23.46 43.22
C ASP A 16 1.29 23.63 43.60
N VAL A 17 0.46 22.64 43.29
CA VAL A 17 -0.80 22.40 44.01
C VAL A 17 -0.90 20.91 44.33
N ASN A 18 -0.56 20.58 45.57
CA ASN A 18 -0.91 19.32 46.22
C ASN A 18 -2.32 19.44 46.86
N THR A 19 -2.78 18.30 47.39
CA THR A 19 -3.71 18.12 48.55
C THR A 19 -5.13 17.56 48.25
N THR A 20 -5.21 16.21 48.38
CA THR A 20 -6.09 15.41 49.27
C THR A 20 -7.61 15.24 49.04
N PHE A 21 -7.98 13.96 48.91
CA PHE A 21 -8.80 13.16 49.86
C PHE A 21 -10.24 13.60 50.20
N ARG A 22 -11.23 12.77 49.83
CA ARG A 22 -12.26 12.30 50.79
C ARG A 22 -13.09 11.13 50.27
N SER A 23 -13.03 10.05 51.05
CA SER A 23 -13.93 8.90 51.07
C SER A 23 -15.19 9.18 51.90
N GLY A 24 -16.28 8.47 51.59
CA GLY A 24 -17.48 8.27 52.44
C GLY A 24 -18.65 7.87 51.54
N SER A 25 -19.10 6.63 51.42
CA SER A 25 -19.57 5.64 52.39
C SER A 25 -20.74 6.12 53.26
N ARG A 26 -21.81 5.29 53.23
CA ARG A 26 -22.75 4.98 54.32
C ARG A 26 -24.01 5.87 54.46
N HIS A 27 -25.20 5.40 54.04
CA HIS A 27 -26.09 4.53 54.83
C HIS A 27 -27.42 4.21 54.11
N SER A 28 -27.98 3.10 54.56
CA SER A 28 -29.12 2.30 54.15
C SER A 28 -30.41 2.62 54.91
N PHE A 29 -31.50 1.92 54.51
CA PHE A 29 -32.86 1.83 55.09
C PHE A 29 -33.85 2.93 54.64
N TRP A 30 -34.98 2.62 53.98
CA TRP A 30 -36.05 1.74 54.44
C TRP A 30 -36.79 0.96 53.33
N ILE A 31 -37.46 -0.08 53.81
CA ILE A 31 -38.22 -1.14 53.15
C ILE A 31 -39.56 -0.64 52.59
N GLY A 32 -39.91 -1.10 51.39
CA GLY A 32 -41.24 -0.97 50.79
C GLY A 32 -41.44 -2.05 49.73
N GLN A 33 -42.32 -3.01 50.04
CA GLN A 33 -42.58 -4.23 49.29
C GLN A 33 -43.36 -3.99 47.99
N ALA A 34 -42.92 -4.76 46.97
CA ALA A 34 -43.71 -5.40 45.91
C ALA A 34 -44.61 -4.55 44.99
N PHE A 35 -44.14 -4.36 43.76
CA PHE A 35 -44.97 -4.62 42.58
C PHE A 35 -44.15 -5.40 41.56
N ALA A 36 -44.70 -6.52 41.11
CA ALA A 36 -44.08 -7.43 40.18
C ALA A 36 -43.95 -6.78 38.78
N SER A 37 -42.73 -6.69 38.27
CA SER A 37 -42.49 -6.83 36.84
C SER A 37 -41.15 -7.50 36.61
N SER A 38 -41.22 -8.69 36.05
CA SER A 38 -40.13 -9.53 35.62
C SER A 38 -39.37 -8.86 34.47
N ASP A 39 -38.25 -8.21 34.76
CA ASP A 39 -37.23 -7.89 33.75
C ASP A 39 -35.90 -8.51 34.16
N SER A 40 -35.83 -9.83 33.96
CA SER A 40 -34.59 -10.58 33.99
C SER A 40 -33.69 -10.12 32.85
N LEU A 41 -32.62 -9.38 33.19
CA LEU A 41 -31.40 -9.32 32.40
C LEU A 41 -30.82 -10.73 32.32
N SER A 42 -31.35 -11.51 31.38
CA SER A 42 -30.88 -12.85 31.09
C SER A 42 -29.59 -12.74 30.27
N ILE A 43 -28.50 -13.10 30.94
CA ILE A 43 -27.33 -13.72 30.32
C ILE A 43 -27.86 -14.67 29.25
N CYS A 44 -27.64 -14.35 27.98
CA CYS A 44 -28.08 -15.19 26.89
C CYS A 44 -27.46 -16.59 27.08
N PRO A 45 -28.26 -17.66 27.20
CA PRO A 45 -27.72 -19.01 27.29
C PRO A 45 -26.90 -19.28 26.03
N LYS A 46 -25.67 -19.77 26.22
CA LYS A 46 -24.66 -20.04 25.17
C LYS A 46 -25.20 -20.94 24.04
N ASP A 47 -26.34 -21.58 24.24
CA ASP A 47 -26.95 -22.55 23.33
C ASP A 47 -27.81 -21.94 22.21
N LYS A 48 -28.04 -20.61 22.21
CA LYS A 48 -28.87 -19.92 21.19
C LYS A 48 -28.08 -19.26 20.05
N CYS A 49 -26.74 -19.23 20.11
CA CYS A 49 -25.90 -18.56 19.12
C CYS A 49 -25.03 -19.59 18.38
N VAL A 50 -25.23 -19.73 17.07
CA VAL A 50 -24.36 -20.54 16.20
C VAL A 50 -23.37 -19.60 15.50
N PRO A 51 -22.05 -19.87 15.51
CA PRO A 51 -21.10 -19.07 14.75
C PRO A 51 -21.43 -19.14 13.25
N GLY A 52 -21.64 -17.98 12.63
CA GLY A 52 -21.87 -17.89 11.19
C GLY A 52 -20.61 -18.21 10.37
N PRO A 53 -20.75 -18.55 9.07
CA PRO A 53 -19.61 -18.84 8.20
C PRO A 53 -18.66 -17.64 8.04
N ASP A 54 -17.36 -17.90 8.00
CA ASP A 54 -16.27 -16.91 7.99
C ASP A 54 -16.17 -16.06 6.69
N ARG A 55 -16.96 -16.34 5.66
CA ARG A 55 -16.97 -15.58 4.40
C ARG A 55 -18.38 -15.29 3.93
N SER A 56 -18.62 -14.06 3.49
CA SER A 56 -19.81 -13.72 2.73
C SER A 56 -19.71 -14.34 1.33
N SER A 57 -20.26 -15.54 1.13
CA SER A 57 -20.60 -15.97 -0.22
C SER A 57 -21.79 -15.13 -0.68
N SER A 58 -21.59 -14.23 -1.64
CA SER A 58 -22.65 -13.46 -2.30
C SER A 58 -23.52 -14.30 -3.24
N TRP A 59 -23.32 -15.63 -3.26
CA TRP A 59 -23.90 -16.55 -4.24
C TRP A 59 -25.00 -17.47 -3.68
N TRP A 60 -25.36 -17.36 -2.40
CA TRP A 60 -26.47 -18.14 -1.83
C TRP A 60 -27.40 -17.21 -1.03
N PRO A 61 -28.73 -17.31 -1.20
CA PRO A 61 -29.66 -16.58 -0.36
C PRO A 61 -29.52 -17.11 1.08
N HIS A 62 -29.44 -16.19 2.02
CA HIS A 62 -29.31 -16.44 3.45
C HIS A 62 -30.63 -17.02 3.98
N LEU A 63 -30.85 -18.32 3.81
CA LEU A 63 -31.86 -19.02 4.58
C LEU A 63 -31.31 -19.25 6.00
N PRO A 64 -31.96 -18.74 7.05
CA PRO A 64 -31.65 -19.16 8.41
C PRO A 64 -32.05 -20.64 8.55
N LEU A 65 -31.07 -21.53 8.68
CA LEU A 65 -31.31 -22.97 8.92
C LEU A 65 -32.06 -23.27 10.24
N CYS A 66 -32.33 -22.26 11.07
CA CYS A 66 -33.22 -22.39 12.24
C CYS A 66 -34.04 -21.10 12.46
N PRO A 67 -35.38 -21.14 12.44
CA PRO A 67 -36.20 -20.01 12.89
C PRO A 67 -35.93 -19.71 14.36
N GLY A 68 -35.67 -18.44 14.70
CA GLY A 68 -35.50 -17.97 16.10
C GLY A 68 -34.07 -17.74 16.60
N ARG A 69 -33.02 -17.93 15.78
CA ARG A 69 -31.63 -17.63 16.16
C ARG A 69 -31.12 -16.36 15.45
N ARG A 70 -30.58 -15.42 16.22
CA ARG A 70 -29.91 -14.21 15.69
C ARG A 70 -28.50 -14.59 15.24
N VAL A 71 -28.21 -14.52 13.95
CA VAL A 71 -26.83 -14.65 13.45
C VAL A 71 -26.07 -13.39 13.85
N VAL A 72 -25.18 -13.51 14.83
CA VAL A 72 -24.29 -12.42 15.23
C VAL A 72 -23.04 -12.51 14.37
N ARG A 73 -22.68 -11.43 13.69
CA ARG A 73 -21.40 -11.32 12.97
C ARG A 73 -20.28 -11.40 14.01
N MET A 74 -19.57 -12.52 14.07
CA MET A 74 -18.34 -12.58 14.87
C MET A 74 -17.33 -11.65 14.20
N PHE A 75 -17.05 -10.51 14.82
CA PHE A 75 -15.87 -9.75 14.47
C PHE A 75 -14.66 -10.53 14.97
N PRO A 76 -13.67 -10.87 14.13
CA PRO A 76 -12.46 -11.50 14.61
C PRO A 76 -11.87 -10.61 15.71
N ILE A 77 -11.46 -11.22 16.83
CA ILE A 77 -10.80 -10.53 17.95
C ILE A 77 -9.70 -9.67 17.33
N ARG A 78 -9.84 -8.34 17.45
CA ARG A 78 -8.85 -7.40 16.91
C ARG A 78 -7.49 -7.84 17.42
N SER A 79 -6.57 -8.08 16.47
CA SER A 79 -5.19 -8.51 16.72
C SER A 79 -4.66 -7.84 17.98
N ARG A 80 -4.14 -8.64 18.93
CA ARG A 80 -3.28 -8.12 20.01
C ARG A 80 -2.25 -7.16 19.40
N ASN A 81 -1.95 -6.06 20.10
CA ASN A 81 -0.89 -5.15 19.67
C ASN A 81 0.41 -5.95 19.49
N ARG A 82 0.87 -6.07 18.25
CA ARG A 82 2.18 -6.65 17.90
C ARG A 82 3.04 -5.54 17.31
N SER A 83 4.33 -5.60 17.60
CA SER A 83 5.31 -4.74 16.99
C SER A 83 5.57 -5.19 15.54
N ARG A 84 5.81 -4.22 14.66
CA ARG A 84 6.12 -4.42 13.25
C ARG A 84 7.20 -3.43 12.85
N ILE A 85 8.09 -3.85 11.97
CA ILE A 85 9.13 -2.99 11.40
C ILE A 85 8.60 -2.43 10.07
N VAL A 86 8.37 -1.12 10.03
CA VAL A 86 7.62 -0.45 8.96
C VAL A 86 8.44 0.72 8.39
N LEU A 87 8.21 1.01 7.10
CA LEU A 87 8.68 2.23 6.48
C LEU A 87 7.67 3.36 6.71
N VAL A 88 8.16 4.46 7.23
CA VAL A 88 7.38 5.66 7.47
C VAL A 88 7.78 6.68 6.43
N ARG A 89 6.81 7.15 5.65
CA ARG A 89 7.06 8.16 4.64
C ARG A 89 7.19 9.53 5.31
N GLU A 90 8.35 10.13 5.09
CA GLU A 90 8.71 11.50 5.44
C GLU A 90 9.13 12.24 4.15
N GLY A 91 9.51 13.51 4.29
CA GLY A 91 9.93 14.36 3.18
C GLY A 91 8.81 15.13 2.49
N CYS A 92 9.12 15.67 1.32
CA CYS A 92 8.26 16.58 0.58
C CYS A 92 7.48 15.86 -0.53
N THR A 93 6.52 16.57 -1.13
CA THR A 93 5.88 16.12 -2.38
C THR A 93 6.95 15.90 -3.45
N ASN A 94 6.84 14.80 -4.21
CA ASN A 94 7.81 14.38 -5.24
C ASN A 94 9.25 14.10 -4.76
N ARG A 95 9.53 14.20 -3.46
CA ARG A 95 10.77 13.76 -2.82
C ARG A 95 10.46 12.94 -1.56
N PRO A 96 9.95 11.70 -1.69
CA PRO A 96 9.80 10.78 -0.57
C PRO A 96 11.16 10.45 0.07
N PHE A 97 11.17 10.44 1.39
CA PHE A 97 12.23 9.90 2.23
C PHE A 97 11.58 8.90 3.19
N PHE A 98 12.22 7.76 3.47
CA PHE A 98 11.63 6.77 4.37
C PHE A 98 12.49 6.57 5.60
N THR A 99 11.87 6.64 6.78
CA THR A 99 12.50 6.20 8.03
C THR A 99 12.01 4.79 8.38
N ILE A 100 12.94 3.93 8.80
CA ILE A 100 12.62 2.58 9.27
C ILE A 100 12.33 2.70 10.75
N GLN A 101 11.07 2.47 11.12
CA GLN A 101 10.60 2.60 12.49
C GLN A 101 9.92 1.32 12.96
N ILE A 102 9.98 1.09 14.27
CA ILE A 102 9.19 0.05 14.92
C ILE A 102 7.90 0.64 15.41
N ARG A 103 6.79 0.02 15.02
CA ARG A 103 5.44 0.49 15.32
C ARG A 103 4.55 -0.65 15.79
N SER A 104 3.53 -0.33 16.58
CA SER A 104 2.44 -1.25 16.83
C SER A 104 1.56 -1.36 15.59
N ASN A 105 1.01 -2.54 15.29
CA ASN A 105 0.13 -2.71 14.13
C ASN A 105 -1.12 -1.80 14.09
N LEU A 106 -1.56 -1.29 15.24
CA LEU A 106 -2.73 -0.39 15.33
C LEU A 106 -2.35 1.10 15.28
N SER A 107 -1.06 1.43 15.19
CA SER A 107 -0.65 2.84 15.16
C SER A 107 -1.08 3.51 13.86
N GLU A 108 -1.40 4.79 13.94
CA GLU A 108 -1.66 5.61 12.76
C GLU A 108 -0.46 5.63 11.80
N ALA A 109 -0.74 5.82 10.51
CA ALA A 109 0.27 5.76 9.46
C ALA A 109 1.36 6.85 9.58
N LYS A 110 1.04 8.01 10.18
CA LYS A 110 1.98 9.14 10.32
C LYS A 110 2.47 9.39 11.76
N ALA A 111 1.91 8.74 12.77
CA ALA A 111 2.29 8.94 14.17
C ALA A 111 3.69 8.39 14.46
N GLN A 112 4.51 9.08 15.26
CA GLN A 112 5.87 8.66 15.56
C GLN A 112 5.94 7.22 16.13
N GLY A 113 6.91 6.44 15.65
CA GLY A 113 7.12 5.06 16.12
C GLY A 113 7.73 4.98 17.52
N ILE A 114 7.79 3.75 18.04
CA ILE A 114 8.41 3.43 19.34
C ILE A 114 9.91 3.77 19.29
N GLU A 115 10.56 3.40 18.18
CA GLU A 115 11.98 3.58 17.95
C GLU A 115 12.25 3.71 16.45
N GLN A 116 13.20 4.57 16.10
CA GLN A 116 13.75 4.67 14.75
C GLN A 116 15.03 3.85 14.67
N VAL A 117 15.09 2.95 13.68
CA VAL A 117 16.15 1.95 13.54
C VAL A 117 17.00 2.20 12.30
N GLY A 118 16.51 3.02 11.37
CA GLY A 118 17.21 3.27 10.12
C GLY A 118 16.52 4.30 9.24
N SER A 119 17.07 4.45 8.04
CA SER A 119 16.55 5.32 6.98
C SER A 119 16.83 4.72 5.60
N TRP A 120 16.04 5.15 4.61
CA TRP A 120 16.15 4.74 3.22
C TRP A 120 15.78 5.91 2.30
N ASP A 121 16.71 6.29 1.42
CA ASP A 121 16.43 7.19 0.29
C ASP A 121 16.20 6.35 -0.98
N PRO A 122 15.00 6.39 -1.58
CA PRO A 122 14.73 5.70 -2.84
C PRO A 122 15.41 6.37 -4.04
N PHE A 123 15.77 7.66 -3.93
CA PHE A 123 16.46 8.34 -5.02
C PHE A 123 17.95 8.05 -4.97
N PRO A 124 18.56 7.77 -6.14
CA PRO A 124 20.00 7.66 -6.21
C PRO A 124 20.66 9.02 -5.97
N ASN A 125 21.83 8.98 -5.33
CA ASN A 125 22.68 10.16 -5.20
C ASN A 125 23.15 10.65 -6.57
N LYS A 126 23.33 11.97 -6.71
CA LYS A 126 23.77 12.57 -7.98
C LYS A 126 25.21 12.18 -8.34
N ASP A 127 26.07 12.07 -7.33
CA ASP A 127 27.51 11.91 -7.53
C ASP A 127 27.89 10.45 -7.86
N HIS A 128 27.20 9.48 -7.24
CA HIS A 128 27.56 8.05 -7.32
C HIS A 128 26.45 7.14 -7.86
N GLY A 129 25.22 7.65 -8.04
CA GLY A 129 24.11 6.84 -8.54
C GLY A 129 23.59 5.77 -7.56
N GLU A 130 24.05 5.79 -6.32
CA GLU A 130 23.72 4.79 -5.29
C GLU A 130 22.49 5.18 -4.47
N GLN A 131 21.73 4.17 -4.03
CA GLN A 131 20.62 4.34 -3.09
C GLN A 131 21.13 4.12 -1.66
N LEU A 132 20.94 5.11 -0.80
CA LEU A 132 21.43 5.06 0.58
C LEU A 132 20.42 4.37 1.51
N ILE A 133 20.93 3.42 2.30
CA ILE A 133 20.17 2.74 3.33
C ILE A 133 21.03 2.69 4.60
N ALA A 134 20.52 3.24 5.71
CA ALA A 134 21.14 3.12 7.02
C ALA A 134 20.33 2.13 7.87
N LEU A 135 20.99 1.10 8.40
CA LEU A 135 20.36 0.05 9.22
C LEU A 135 21.14 -0.14 10.52
N ASN A 136 20.47 0.01 11.66
CA ASN A 136 21.00 -0.45 12.94
C ASN A 136 20.67 -1.94 13.14
N LEU A 137 21.59 -2.82 12.73
CA LEU A 137 21.38 -4.26 12.72
C LEU A 137 21.14 -4.84 14.13
N GLU A 138 21.83 -4.33 15.16
CA GLU A 138 21.68 -4.80 16.54
C GLU A 138 20.25 -4.61 17.06
N ARG A 139 19.68 -3.43 16.83
CA ARG A 139 18.32 -3.11 17.23
C ARG A 139 17.30 -3.90 16.41
N ILE A 140 17.53 -4.08 15.11
CA ILE A 140 16.66 -4.93 14.28
C ILE A 140 16.64 -6.36 14.82
N ALA A 141 17.80 -6.94 15.14
CA ALA A 141 17.90 -8.28 15.72
C ALA A 141 17.12 -8.41 17.04
N TYR A 142 17.26 -7.44 17.94
CA TYR A 142 16.50 -7.40 19.20
C TYR A 142 14.98 -7.46 18.96
N TRP A 143 14.48 -6.64 18.03
CA TRP A 143 13.04 -6.57 17.77
C TRP A 143 12.51 -7.79 17.02
N LEU A 144 13.30 -8.38 16.11
CA LEU A 144 12.98 -9.67 15.52
C LEU A 144 12.90 -10.77 16.59
N GLY A 145 13.83 -10.78 17.56
CA GLY A 145 13.78 -11.70 18.71
C GLY A 145 12.55 -11.51 19.60
N ARG A 146 12.02 -10.29 19.66
CA ARG A 146 10.72 -9.99 20.31
C ARG A 146 9.50 -10.36 19.48
N GLY A 147 9.67 -10.92 18.29
CA GLY A 147 8.59 -11.30 17.38
C GLY A 147 8.03 -10.14 16.57
N ALA A 148 8.83 -9.10 16.30
CA ALA A 148 8.42 -8.04 15.39
C ALA A 148 8.46 -8.56 13.93
N GLU A 149 7.36 -8.43 13.21
CA GLU A 149 7.31 -8.81 11.79
C GLU A 149 7.85 -7.66 10.92
N PRO A 150 8.77 -7.87 9.97
CA PRO A 150 9.12 -6.86 8.99
C PRO A 150 8.04 -6.71 7.92
N SER A 151 7.78 -5.49 7.44
CA SER A 151 6.96 -5.26 6.26
C SER A 151 7.63 -5.84 5.00
N THR A 152 6.86 -6.13 3.95
CA THR A 152 7.38 -6.78 2.73
C THR A 152 8.59 -6.08 2.12
N ARG A 153 8.54 -4.74 2.02
CA ARG A 153 9.67 -3.94 1.53
C ARG A 153 10.87 -3.95 2.47
N VAL A 154 10.66 -3.87 3.79
CA VAL A 154 11.76 -3.96 4.76
C VAL A 154 12.42 -5.35 4.69
N ALA A 155 11.64 -6.42 4.51
CA ALA A 155 12.17 -7.76 4.31
C ALA A 155 13.00 -7.87 3.01
N GLU A 156 12.57 -7.23 1.92
CA GLU A 156 13.38 -7.12 0.69
C GLU A 156 14.71 -6.40 0.96
N LEU A 157 14.69 -5.25 1.66
CA LEU A 157 15.90 -4.48 2.00
C LEU A 157 16.87 -5.28 2.88
N LEU A 158 16.36 -5.94 3.93
CA LEU A 158 17.17 -6.80 4.81
C LEU A 158 17.71 -8.03 4.08
N GLY A 159 16.98 -8.54 3.09
CA GLY A 159 17.44 -9.61 2.20
C GLY A 159 18.59 -9.16 1.29
N LEU A 160 18.49 -7.96 0.73
CA LEU A 160 19.56 -7.36 -0.08
C LEU A 160 20.82 -7.04 0.76
N ALA A 161 20.65 -6.67 2.02
CA ALA A 161 21.75 -6.46 2.96
C ALA A 161 22.42 -7.77 3.43
N GLY A 162 21.87 -8.94 3.09
CA GLY A 162 22.38 -10.25 3.51
C GLY A 162 22.06 -10.61 4.97
N PHE A 163 21.20 -9.85 5.64
CA PHE A 163 20.81 -10.12 7.03
C PHE A 163 19.68 -11.16 7.12
N LEU A 164 18.72 -11.11 6.20
CA LEU A 164 17.67 -12.12 6.01
C LEU A 164 17.88 -12.84 4.68
N PRO A 165 17.26 -14.01 4.44
CA PRO A 165 17.20 -14.57 3.10
C PRO A 165 16.44 -13.64 2.15
N VAL A 166 16.80 -13.70 0.86
CA VAL A 166 16.12 -12.91 -0.18
C VAL A 166 14.64 -13.28 -0.20
N HIS A 167 13.78 -12.26 -0.10
CA HIS A 167 12.33 -12.45 -0.02
C HIS A 167 11.78 -13.09 -1.32
N PRO A 168 10.84 -14.06 -1.25
CA PRO A 168 10.32 -14.77 -2.43
C PRO A 168 9.72 -13.84 -3.49
N ARG A 169 9.14 -12.72 -3.07
CA ARG A 169 8.61 -11.68 -3.96
C ARG A 169 9.69 -11.14 -4.91
N SER A 170 10.94 -11.00 -4.45
CA SER A 170 12.05 -10.51 -5.28
C SER A 170 12.31 -11.46 -6.46
N TYR A 171 12.33 -12.78 -6.21
CA TYR A 171 12.49 -13.78 -7.27
C TYR A 171 11.31 -13.77 -8.26
N LEU A 172 10.07 -13.71 -7.76
CA LEU A 172 8.86 -13.66 -8.59
C LEU A 172 8.80 -12.40 -9.45
N VAL A 173 9.16 -11.25 -8.89
CA VAL A 173 9.23 -9.97 -9.62
C VAL A 173 10.31 -10.05 -10.69
N ALA A 174 11.51 -10.52 -10.36
CA ALA A 174 12.60 -10.68 -11.33
C ALA A 174 12.20 -11.59 -12.50
N HIS A 175 11.53 -12.73 -12.23
CA HIS A 175 11.05 -13.63 -13.28
C HIS A 175 10.02 -12.94 -14.20
N ARG A 176 9.04 -12.24 -13.61
CA ARG A 176 8.04 -11.48 -14.39
C ARG A 176 8.67 -10.39 -15.24
N THR A 177 9.66 -9.67 -14.69
CA THR A 177 10.38 -8.62 -15.41
C THR A 177 11.14 -9.20 -16.61
N ARG A 178 11.83 -10.34 -16.46
CA ARG A 178 12.54 -11.01 -17.58
C ARG A 178 11.61 -11.34 -18.74
N LEU A 179 10.47 -11.97 -18.45
CA LEU A 179 9.46 -12.29 -19.49
C LEU A 179 8.91 -11.03 -20.16
N ALA A 180 8.64 -9.98 -19.38
CA ALA A 180 8.17 -8.72 -19.92
C ALA A 180 9.22 -8.02 -20.80
N THR A 181 10.49 -8.04 -20.40
CA THR A 181 11.59 -7.48 -21.19
C THR A 181 11.79 -8.24 -22.49
N GLU A 182 11.73 -9.57 -22.47
CA GLU A 182 11.82 -10.39 -23.68
C GLU A 182 10.67 -10.10 -24.64
N ALA A 183 9.44 -10.02 -24.13
CA ALA A 183 8.27 -9.68 -24.95
C ALA A 183 8.36 -8.25 -25.54
N PHE A 184 8.90 -7.31 -24.77
CA PHE A 184 9.11 -5.93 -25.24
C PHE A 184 10.17 -5.86 -26.34
N LEU A 185 11.33 -6.50 -26.16
CA LEU A 185 12.40 -6.54 -27.16
C LEU A 185 11.94 -7.21 -28.46
N ARG A 186 11.15 -8.29 -28.36
CA ARG A 186 10.56 -8.95 -29.54
C ARG A 186 9.66 -8.01 -30.33
N ARG A 187 8.75 -7.30 -29.66
CA ARG A 187 7.87 -6.30 -30.32
C ARG A 187 8.69 -5.22 -31.01
N GLN A 188 9.71 -4.67 -30.34
CA GLN A 188 10.59 -3.67 -30.95
C GLN A 188 11.31 -4.19 -32.20
N TYR A 189 11.75 -5.44 -32.18
CA TYR A 189 12.37 -6.07 -33.34
C TYR A 189 11.38 -6.26 -34.49
N ASP A 190 10.17 -6.73 -34.19
CA ASP A 190 9.11 -6.92 -35.19
C ASP A 190 8.71 -5.58 -35.81
N ASP A 191 8.56 -4.52 -35.00
CA ASP A 191 8.27 -3.16 -35.46
C ASP A 191 9.39 -2.65 -36.41
N GLN A 192 10.66 -2.77 -36.01
CA GLN A 192 11.81 -2.39 -36.84
C GLN A 192 11.88 -3.19 -38.16
N LYS A 193 11.56 -4.48 -38.10
CA LYS A 193 11.55 -5.35 -39.28
C LYS A 193 10.46 -4.94 -40.25
N THR A 194 9.24 -4.66 -39.76
CA THR A 194 8.15 -4.16 -40.60
C THR A 194 8.48 -2.83 -41.25
N GLU A 195 9.11 -1.90 -40.53
CA GLU A 195 9.56 -0.61 -41.07
C GLU A 195 10.66 -0.78 -42.15
N GLY A 196 11.60 -1.70 -41.94
CA GLY A 196 12.65 -2.03 -42.91
C GLY A 196 12.09 -2.64 -44.20
N GLU A 197 11.16 -3.59 -44.08
CA GLU A 197 10.49 -4.23 -45.22
C GLU A 197 9.63 -3.23 -46.01
N THR A 198 8.93 -2.30 -45.34
CA THR A 198 8.16 -1.25 -46.03
C THR A 198 9.06 -0.29 -46.82
N ASN A 199 10.20 0.11 -46.23
CA ASN A 199 11.15 1.02 -46.90
C ASN A 199 11.85 0.35 -48.10
N GLU A 200 12.13 -0.95 -48.01
CA GLU A 200 12.69 -1.73 -49.13
C GLU A 200 11.65 -1.95 -50.25
N SER A 201 10.37 -2.20 -49.91
CA SER A 201 9.31 -2.31 -50.91
C SER A 201 8.99 -0.98 -51.60
N ASP A 202 9.07 0.14 -50.87
CA ASP A 202 8.84 1.48 -51.42
C ASP A 202 10.03 1.94 -52.31
N ALA A 203 11.28 1.58 -51.96
CA ALA A 203 12.45 1.86 -52.80
C ALA A 203 12.46 1.05 -54.11
N VAL A 204 11.94 -0.18 -54.11
CA VAL A 204 11.77 -1.00 -55.33
C VAL A 204 10.57 -0.50 -56.17
N ALA A 205 9.54 0.08 -55.54
CA ALA A 205 8.42 0.73 -56.24
C ALA A 205 8.85 2.04 -56.91
N GLU A 206 9.66 2.89 -56.26
CA GLU A 206 10.18 4.13 -56.84
C GLU A 206 11.15 3.89 -58.02
N ALA A 207 11.92 2.79 -58.00
CA ALA A 207 12.79 2.41 -59.12
C ALA A 207 11.99 1.95 -60.36
N ASN A 208 10.85 1.28 -60.16
CA ASN A 208 9.99 0.79 -61.23
C ASN A 208 9.00 1.85 -61.77
N GLU A 209 8.72 2.91 -61.02
CA GLU A 209 7.91 4.06 -61.49
C GLU A 209 8.67 5.03 -62.40
N SER A 210 9.99 4.89 -62.53
CA SER A 210 10.79 5.65 -63.50
C SER A 210 10.52 5.26 -64.98
N LYS A 211 9.71 4.23 -65.21
CA LYS A 211 9.12 3.91 -66.52
C LYS A 211 7.59 3.92 -66.45
N THR A 212 7.05 5.10 -66.77
CA THR A 212 5.66 5.40 -67.17
C THR A 212 4.58 5.03 -66.17
N ASP A 213 4.09 6.01 -65.42
CA ASP A 213 2.68 6.02 -65.04
C ASP A 213 2.06 7.42 -65.12
N VAL A 214 1.04 7.54 -65.97
CA VAL A 214 0.36 8.80 -66.39
C VAL A 214 -0.56 9.35 -65.28
N THR A 215 -0.67 8.63 -64.17
CA THR A 215 -1.62 8.88 -63.07
C THR A 215 -1.11 9.83 -61.98
N LYS A 216 0.19 10.17 -61.94
CA LYS A 216 0.78 11.10 -60.96
C LYS A 216 0.86 12.56 -61.45
N ARG A 217 -0.15 13.04 -62.18
CA ARG A 217 -0.28 14.48 -62.48
C ARG A 217 -0.79 15.22 -61.22
N PRO A 218 -0.19 16.36 -60.82
CA PRO A 218 -0.59 17.11 -59.61
C PRO A 218 -2.01 17.70 -59.66
N ASP A 219 -2.72 17.53 -60.78
CA ASP A 219 -4.05 18.05 -61.08
C ASP A 219 -5.18 17.18 -60.50
N SER A 220 -4.90 15.97 -59.99
CA SER A 220 -5.92 15.05 -59.43
C SER A 220 -6.27 15.36 -57.97
N VAL A 221 -6.76 16.57 -57.72
CA VAL A 221 -7.18 17.06 -56.39
C VAL A 221 -8.54 16.48 -55.94
N TRP A 222 -9.26 15.73 -56.80
CA TRP A 222 -10.65 15.36 -56.56
C TRP A 222 -10.95 13.86 -56.74
N ARG A 223 -10.63 13.07 -55.71
CA ARG A 223 -11.47 12.00 -55.13
C ARG A 223 -10.74 11.35 -53.94
N ARG A 224 -10.68 12.04 -52.79
CA ARG A 224 -10.51 11.37 -51.51
C ARG A 224 -11.83 10.67 -51.16
N GLY A 225 -11.90 9.38 -51.43
CA GLY A 225 -12.96 8.51 -50.91
C GLY A 225 -12.85 8.45 -49.39
N ARG A 226 -13.89 8.90 -48.71
CA ARG A 226 -14.08 8.69 -47.27
C ARG A 226 -14.56 7.25 -47.08
N GLU A 227 -13.64 6.35 -46.76
CA GLU A 227 -14.04 5.16 -46.00
C GLU A 227 -13.81 5.47 -44.52
N PRO A 228 -14.84 5.32 -43.66
CA PRO A 228 -14.65 5.47 -42.23
C PRO A 228 -13.67 4.39 -41.74
N PRO A 229 -12.79 4.69 -40.79
CA PRO A 229 -11.83 3.72 -40.29
C PRO A 229 -12.54 2.52 -39.64
N TRP A 230 -11.96 1.33 -39.79
CA TRP A 230 -12.58 0.02 -39.54
C TRP A 230 -13.28 -0.18 -38.17
N TRP A 231 -12.91 0.58 -37.14
CA TRP A 231 -13.55 0.56 -35.82
C TRP A 231 -14.98 1.14 -35.82
N TRP A 232 -15.39 1.90 -36.85
CA TRP A 232 -16.79 2.33 -37.07
C TRP A 232 -17.74 1.18 -37.45
N TYR A 233 -17.23 0.08 -38.01
CA TYR A 233 -18.04 -1.06 -38.45
C TYR A 233 -18.32 -2.09 -37.34
N ILE A 234 -17.68 -1.97 -36.17
CA ILE A 234 -17.72 -3.01 -35.13
C ILE A 234 -18.84 -2.78 -34.08
N GLY A 235 -19.54 -1.65 -34.10
CA GLY A 235 -20.83 -1.49 -33.43
C GLY A 235 -20.88 -1.91 -31.94
N LEU A 236 -19.85 -1.58 -31.15
CA LEU A 236 -19.91 -1.66 -29.69
C LEU A 236 -20.27 -0.28 -29.10
N PRO A 237 -21.15 -0.22 -28.08
CA PRO A 237 -21.47 1.02 -27.37
C PRO A 237 -20.29 1.57 -26.56
#